data_AF-A0A316AK65-F1
#
_entry.id   AF-A0A316AK65-F1
#
_cell.length_a   1.000
_cell.length_b   1.000
_cell.length_c   1.000
_cell.angle_alpha   90.00
_cell.angle_beta   90.00
_cell.angle_gamma   90.00
#
_symmetry.space_group_name_H-M   'P 1'
#
loop_
_entity.id
_entity.type
_entity.pdbx_description
1 polymer ?
#
loop_
_entity_poly.entity_id
_entity_poly.type
_entity_poly.pdbx_seq_one_letter_code
_entity_poly.pdbx_strand_id
1 'polypeptide(L)'
;MLLKAWVIPLLYLDYEIRRDYIVANLCENRNRPELNCNGKCYLAKKIKSIREQERKEAEHSYVVKLIDVVARISEPFQFKSFTSRNLRSKAQLYEYRSPFKARETYATIFHPPIAA
;
A
#
# COMPACT_ATOMS: atom_id res chain seq x y z
N MET A 1 -18.54 1.07 19.30
CA MET A 1 -18.69 0.03 20.35
C MET A 1 -20.12 -0.47 20.50
N LEU A 2 -21.18 0.33 20.24
CA LEU A 2 -22.57 -0.19 20.24
C LEU A 2 -22.90 -1.05 19.00
N LEU A 3 -22.58 -0.61 17.78
CA LEU A 3 -23.01 -1.30 16.56
C LEU A 3 -22.58 -2.78 16.48
N LYS A 4 -21.38 -3.12 16.99
CA LYS A 4 -20.88 -4.51 17.02
C LYS A 4 -21.74 -5.44 17.86
N ALA A 5 -22.31 -4.95 18.96
CA ALA A 5 -23.18 -5.74 19.83
C ALA A 5 -24.51 -6.13 19.16
N TRP A 6 -24.98 -5.34 18.19
CA TRP A 6 -26.23 -5.59 17.47
C TRP A 6 -26.07 -6.52 16.26
N VAL A 7 -24.84 -6.76 15.80
CA VAL A 7 -24.59 -7.60 14.60
C VAL A 7 -25.09 -9.02 14.79
N ILE A 8 -24.82 -9.64 15.95
CA ILE A 8 -25.27 -11.02 16.21
C ILE A 8 -26.79 -11.10 16.31
N PRO A 9 -27.49 -10.27 17.12
CA PRO A 9 -28.96 -10.25 17.15
C PRO A 9 -29.61 -10.05 15.77
N LEU A 10 -29.10 -9.09 14.97
CA LEU A 10 -29.62 -8.84 13.62
C LEU A 10 -29.37 -10.03 12.68
N LEU A 11 -28.24 -10.70 12.81
CA LEU A 11 -27.93 -11.92 12.05
C LEU A 11 -28.90 -13.07 12.40
N TYR A 12 -29.25 -13.23 13.68
CA TYR A 12 -30.24 -14.22 14.09
C TYR A 12 -31.63 -13.90 13.54
N LEU A 13 -32.04 -12.63 13.57
CA LEU A 13 -33.31 -12.20 13.00
C LEU A 13 -33.38 -12.47 11.49
N ASP A 14 -32.34 -12.11 10.75
CA ASP A 14 -32.22 -12.38 9.31
C ASP A 14 -32.25 -13.88 8.98
N TYR A 15 -31.60 -14.69 9.82
CA TYR A 15 -31.64 -16.16 9.70
C TYR A 15 -33.06 -16.70 9.89
N GLU A 16 -33.81 -16.20 10.87
CA GLU A 16 -35.16 -16.68 11.15
C GLU A 16 -36.13 -16.28 10.03
N ILE A 17 -36.05 -15.03 9.56
CA ILE A 17 -36.89 -14.52 8.45
C ILE A 17 -36.65 -15.31 7.15
N ARG A 18 -35.41 -15.71 6.87
CA ARG A 18 -35.01 -16.38 5.62
C ARG A 18 -34.73 -17.86 5.80
N ARG A 19 -35.21 -18.47 6.88
CA ARG A 19 -34.84 -19.83 7.28
C ARG A 19 -35.09 -20.85 6.17
N ASP A 20 -36.24 -20.81 5.52
CA ASP A 20 -36.60 -21.76 4.45
C ASP A 20 -35.64 -21.66 3.25
N TYR A 21 -35.33 -20.43 2.82
CA TYR A 21 -34.36 -20.20 1.75
C TYR A 21 -32.97 -20.70 2.13
N ILE A 22 -32.53 -20.44 3.36
CA ILE A 22 -31.22 -20.87 3.86
C ILE A 22 -31.15 -22.40 3.89
N VAL A 23 -32.18 -23.08 4.37
CA VAL A 23 -32.23 -24.55 4.41
C VAL A 23 -32.18 -25.15 3.00
N ALA A 24 -32.94 -24.61 2.06
CA ALA A 24 -33.00 -25.14 0.69
C ALA A 24 -31.72 -24.87 -0.11
N ASN A 25 -31.18 -23.65 -0.03
CA ASN A 25 -30.15 -23.18 -0.97
C ASN A 25 -28.75 -23.09 -0.37
N LEU A 26 -28.63 -22.76 0.92
CA LEU A 26 -27.34 -22.40 1.55
C LEU A 26 -26.83 -23.42 2.57
N CYS A 27 -27.69 -24.35 3.02
CA CYS A 27 -27.32 -25.37 4.00
C CYS A 27 -26.43 -26.44 3.35
N GLU A 28 -25.19 -26.56 3.82
CA GLU A 28 -24.23 -27.57 3.36
C GLU A 28 -24.71 -29.01 3.68
N ASN A 29 -25.47 -29.17 4.76
CA ASN A 29 -26.01 -30.46 5.22
C ASN A 29 -27.44 -30.75 4.75
N ARG A 30 -27.94 -30.06 3.71
CA ARG A 30 -29.33 -30.26 3.22
C ARG A 30 -29.64 -31.69 2.76
N ASN A 31 -28.62 -32.44 2.34
CA ASN A 31 -28.74 -33.84 1.89
C ASN A 31 -28.61 -34.86 3.04
N ARG A 32 -28.50 -34.41 4.30
CA ARG A 32 -28.33 -35.25 5.49
C ARG A 32 -29.42 -34.92 6.53
N PRO A 33 -30.68 -35.29 6.27
CA PRO A 33 -31.81 -34.95 7.15
C PRO A 33 -31.65 -35.52 8.56
N GLU A 34 -30.94 -36.64 8.73
CA GLU A 34 -30.64 -37.27 10.02
C GLU A 34 -29.90 -36.34 11.00
N LEU A 35 -29.18 -35.33 10.49
CA LEU A 35 -28.43 -34.38 11.31
C LEU A 35 -29.29 -33.24 11.89
N ASN A 36 -30.55 -33.11 11.45
CA ASN A 36 -31.44 -32.02 11.88
C ASN A 36 -30.77 -30.63 11.84
N CYS A 37 -29.93 -30.39 10.82
CA CYS A 37 -29.09 -29.20 10.73
C CYS A 37 -29.92 -27.93 10.59
N ASN A 38 -30.96 -27.95 9.74
CA ASN A 38 -31.89 -26.84 9.56
C ASN A 38 -31.21 -25.49 9.27
N GLY A 39 -30.12 -25.47 8.51
CA GLY A 39 -29.40 -24.22 8.17
C GLY A 39 -28.45 -23.71 9.26
N LYS A 40 -28.34 -24.38 10.41
CA LYS A 40 -27.43 -23.99 11.51
C LYS A 40 -25.96 -23.93 11.09
N CYS A 41 -25.54 -24.73 10.11
CA CYS A 41 -24.18 -24.69 9.56
C CYS A 41 -23.85 -23.33 8.93
N TYR A 42 -24.80 -22.76 8.16
CA TYR A 42 -24.66 -21.45 7.54
C TYR A 42 -24.55 -20.35 8.62
N LEU A 43 -25.42 -20.39 9.63
CA LEU A 43 -25.39 -19.44 10.74
C LEU A 43 -24.06 -19.49 11.50
N ALA A 44 -23.58 -20.69 11.84
CA ALA A 44 -22.29 -20.88 12.50
C ALA A 44 -21.12 -20.32 11.68
N LYS A 45 -21.13 -20.54 10.35
CA LYS A 45 -20.12 -20.01 9.43
C LYS A 45 -20.11 -18.48 9.43
N LYS A 46 -21.29 -17.85 9.41
CA LYS A 46 -21.40 -16.38 9.45
C LYS A 46 -20.92 -15.80 10.78
N ILE A 47 -21.30 -16.40 11.91
CA ILE A 47 -20.82 -16.01 13.24
C ILE A 47 -19.29 -16.13 13.32
N LYS A 48 -18.73 -17.24 12.82
CA LYS A 48 -17.27 -17.43 12.78
C LYS A 48 -16.57 -16.35 11.95
N SER A 49 -17.13 -15.98 10.80
CA SER A 49 -16.56 -14.92 9.95
C SER A 49 -16.53 -13.56 10.64
N ILE A 50 -17.58 -13.21 11.40
CA ILE A 50 -17.64 -11.97 12.17
C ILE A 50 -16.56 -11.96 13.26
N ARG A 51 -16.46 -13.05 14.03
CA ARG A 51 -15.44 -13.17 15.09
C ARG A 51 -14.01 -13.10 14.56
N GLU A 52 -13.75 -13.72 13.42
CA GLU A 52 -12.43 -13.66 12.79
C GLU A 52 -12.08 -12.24 12.33
N GLN A 53 -13.05 -11.51 11.77
CA GLN A 53 -12.87 -10.11 11.41
C GLN A 53 -12.58 -9.24 12.63
N GLU A 54 -13.32 -9.43 13.73
CA GLU A 54 -13.07 -8.74 15.00
C GLU A 54 -11.67 -9.04 15.56
N ARG A 55 -11.20 -10.29 15.44
CA ARG A 55 -9.86 -10.69 15.86
C ARG A 55 -8.79 -9.96 15.06
N LYS A 56 -8.90 -9.95 13.73
CA LYS A 56 -7.96 -9.25 12.84
C LYS A 56 -7.91 -7.75 13.11
N GLU A 57 -9.06 -7.14 13.36
CA GLU A 57 -9.14 -5.72 13.75
C GLU A 57 -8.44 -5.44 15.09
N ALA A 58 -8.60 -6.34 16.07
CA ALA A 58 -7.91 -6.24 17.35
C ALA A 58 -6.40 -6.42 17.23
N GLU A 59 -5.94 -7.40 16.44
CA GLU A 59 -4.53 -7.63 16.12
C GLU A 59 -3.91 -6.39 15.45
N HIS A 60 -4.58 -5.83 14.44
CA HIS A 60 -4.13 -4.62 13.76
C HIS A 60 -4.06 -3.41 14.72
N SER A 61 -5.08 -3.22 15.56
CA SER A 61 -5.09 -2.16 16.57
C SER A 61 -3.93 -2.30 17.57
N TYR A 62 -3.61 -3.53 17.97
CA TYR A 62 -2.49 -3.82 18.87
C TYR A 62 -1.14 -3.48 18.22
N VAL A 63 -0.91 -3.90 16.97
CA VAL A 63 0.32 -3.58 16.23
C VAL A 63 0.53 -2.07 16.10
N VAL A 64 -0.52 -1.33 15.76
CA VAL A 64 -0.45 0.15 15.67
C VAL A 64 -0.05 0.77 17.01
N LYS A 65 -0.60 0.27 18.13
CA LYS A 65 -0.23 0.74 19.48
C LYS A 65 1.23 0.44 19.82
N LEU A 66 1.74 -0.73 19.44
CA LEU A 66 3.15 -1.07 19.64
C LEU A 66 4.07 -0.12 18.87
N ILE A 67 3.76 0.19 17.62
CA ILE A 67 4.52 1.13 16.79
C ILE A 67 4.51 2.54 17.41
N ASP A 68 3.36 3.02 17.87
CA ASP A 68 3.25 4.32 18.55
C ASP A 68 4.13 4.39 19.82
N VAL A 69 4.16 3.32 20.62
CA VAL A 69 5.03 3.24 21.80
C VAL A 69 6.50 3.29 21.40
N VAL A 70 6.93 2.53 20.39
CA VAL A 70 8.32 2.53 19.92
C VAL A 70 8.72 3.90 19.38
N ALA A 71 7.87 4.55 18.59
CA ALA A 71 8.14 5.87 18.02
C ALA A 71 8.31 6.96 19.09
N ARG A 72 7.65 6.83 20.24
CA ARG A 72 7.82 7.77 21.37
C ARG A 72 9.13 7.59 22.13
N ILE A 73 9.66 6.37 22.20
CA ILE A 73 10.88 6.06 22.97
C ILE A 73 12.13 6.28 22.12
N SER A 74 12.02 6.16 20.80
CA SER A 74 13.14 6.48 19.90
C SER A 74 13.42 7.98 19.92
N GLU A 75 14.63 8.37 20.33
CA GLU A 75 15.09 9.74 20.09
C GLU A 75 15.03 10.07 18.59
N PRO A 76 14.71 11.32 18.22
CA PRO A 76 14.62 11.71 16.83
C PRO A 76 15.96 11.43 16.14
N PHE A 77 15.93 10.58 15.13
CA PHE A 77 17.08 10.32 14.29
C PHE A 77 17.51 11.63 13.61
N GLN A 78 18.64 12.18 14.05
CA GLN A 78 19.23 13.40 13.47
C GLN A 78 20.09 13.02 12.27
N PHE A 79 19.63 13.36 11.07
CA PHE A 79 20.48 13.29 9.88
C PHE A 79 21.53 14.40 9.97
N LYS A 80 22.79 14.05 10.25
CA LYS A 80 23.88 15.02 10.20
C LYS A 80 24.09 15.44 8.75
N SER A 81 23.57 16.60 8.37
CA SER A 81 23.86 17.20 7.07
C SER A 81 25.37 17.41 6.96
N PHE A 82 25.98 16.76 5.97
CA PHE A 82 27.37 17.03 5.63
C PHE A 82 27.43 18.43 5.03
N THR A 83 27.82 19.41 5.83
CA THR A 83 28.25 20.69 5.31
C THR A 83 29.55 20.44 4.58
N SER A 84 29.47 20.40 3.24
CA SER A 84 30.64 20.50 2.38
C SER A 84 31.40 21.73 2.85
N ARG A 85 32.55 21.53 3.52
CA ARG A 85 33.53 22.60 3.65
C ARG A 85 33.81 22.99 2.21
N ASN A 86 33.41 24.21 1.83
CA ASN A 86 33.80 24.80 0.56
C ASN A 86 35.33 24.74 0.50
N LEU A 87 35.87 23.67 -0.08
CA LEU A 87 37.22 23.67 -0.58
C LEU A 87 37.16 24.69 -1.71
N ARG A 88 37.49 25.93 -1.36
CA ARG A 88 37.74 27.00 -2.31
C ARG A 88 39.00 26.57 -3.06
N SER A 89 38.84 25.66 -4.01
CA SER A 89 39.88 25.39 -4.98
C SER A 89 40.12 26.74 -5.65
N LYS A 90 41.36 27.22 -5.58
CA LYS A 90 41.78 28.28 -6.50
C LYS A 90 41.44 27.74 -7.87
N ALA A 91 40.49 28.36 -8.57
CA ALA A 91 40.22 28.06 -9.95
C ALA A 91 41.53 28.30 -10.69
N GLN A 92 42.26 27.22 -10.97
CA GLN A 92 43.40 27.29 -11.86
C GLN A 92 42.78 27.49 -13.24
N LEU A 93 42.79 28.74 -13.70
CA LEU A 93 42.45 29.09 -15.06
C LEU A 93 43.57 28.52 -15.94
N TYR A 94 43.29 27.40 -16.61
CA TYR A 94 44.15 26.87 -17.64
C TYR A 94 43.83 27.60 -18.94
N GLU A 95 44.74 28.46 -19.39
CA GLU A 95 44.64 29.11 -20.70
C GLU A 95 45.12 28.12 -21.76
N TYR A 96 44.20 27.34 -22.33
CA TYR A 96 44.50 26.47 -23.46
C TYR A 96 44.60 27.31 -24.74
N ARG A 97 45.81 27.41 -25.30
CA ARG A 97 46.00 27.92 -26.67
C ARG A 97 46.20 26.74 -27.61
N SER A 98 45.23 26.55 -28.49
CA SER A 98 45.32 25.56 -29.56
C SER A 98 46.52 25.88 -30.47
N PRO A 99 47.40 24.90 -30.79
CA PRO A 99 48.45 25.08 -31.79
C PRO A 99 47.88 25.12 -33.22
N PHE A 100 46.60 24.81 -33.42
CA PHE A 100 45.96 24.85 -34.72
C PHE A 100 45.69 26.30 -35.13
N LYS A 101 46.52 26.82 -36.04
CA LYS A 101 46.15 27.99 -36.83
C LYS A 101 45.00 27.56 -37.74
N ALA A 102 43.81 28.13 -37.55
CA ALA A 102 42.68 27.91 -38.44
C ALA A 102 43.12 28.24 -39.86
N ARG A 103 43.22 27.22 -40.72
CA ARG A 103 43.46 27.43 -42.14
C ARG A 103 42.11 27.90 -42.70
N GLU A 104 41.99 29.20 -42.98
CA GLU A 104 40.80 29.87 -43.53
C GLU A 104 40.38 29.26 -44.87
N THR A 105 39.75 28.08 -44.84
CA THR A 105 39.38 27.31 -46.03
C THR A 105 38.01 26.65 -45.90
N TYR A 106 37.39 26.69 -44.72
CA TYR A 106 36.04 26.13 -44.53
C TYR A 106 34.97 26.91 -45.32
N ALA A 107 35.20 28.21 -45.59
CA ALA A 107 34.30 29.04 -46.37
C ALA A 107 34.24 28.67 -47.87
N THR A 108 35.28 28.00 -48.41
CA THR A 108 35.29 27.51 -49.80
C THR A 108 34.74 26.09 -49.94
N ILE A 109 34.68 25.32 -48.85
CA ILE A 109 34.17 23.94 -48.84
C ILE A 109 32.67 23.91 -48.52
N PHE A 110 32.19 24.81 -47.67
CA PHE A 110 30.79 24.86 -47.25
C PHE A 110 30.19 26.23 -47.58
N HIS A 111 29.77 26.41 -48.83
CA HIS A 111 28.88 27.50 -49.19
C HIS A 111 27.69 26.96 -50.00
N PRO A 112 26.49 27.56 -49.86
CA PRO A 112 25.33 27.19 -50.64
C PRO A 112 25.58 27.46 -52.16
N PRO A 113 24.85 26.77 -53.06
CA PRO A 113 24.99 27.00 -54.49
C PRO A 113 24.56 28.42 -54.85
N ILE A 114 25.34 29.07 -55.70
CA ILE A 114 25.08 30.44 -56.16
C ILE A 114 23.95 30.36 -57.20
N ALA A 115 22.83 31.03 -56.94
CA ALA A 115 21.72 31.12 -57.87
C ALA A 115 22.11 31.99 -59.08
N ALA A 116 21.80 31.52 -60.28
CA ALA A 116 22.01 32.21 -61.55
C ALA A 116 21.02 33.36 -61.75
#